data_AF-A0A815KYL6-F1
#
_entry.id   AF-A0A815KYL6-F1
#
_cell.length_a   1.000
_cell.length_b   1.000
_cell.length_c   1.000
_cell.angle_alpha   90.00
_cell.angle_beta   90.00
_cell.angle_gamma   90.00
#
_symmetry.space_group_name_H-M   'P 1'
#
loop_
_entity.id
_entity.type
_entity.pdbx_description
1 polymer ?
#
loop_
_entity_poly.entity_id
_entity_poly.type
_entity_poly.pdbx_seq_one_letter_code
_entity_poly.pdbx_strand_id
1 'polypeptide(L)'
;MLILYSTVKISLMKLSLFEPFMNLSNQFRYVIEQMPCCADTYDQDELENYINDYVFNYFGFSYITTIILGGMAQQTLFLSKNDKIALENYGYNLRNEAKIELLRSVNHKDEDPSLNITEHDEFMESYVKNKDQSTLGGDASLIKSSLTDWSKSVELNPVVIKFNIKSILGLLTKQYFPDDILIQNKSILIENTLRKYIQQHSKLYCYNDCTSRIHGHCITTNYFGFGQCHCNQGYSGIDCSQEIRGLEGTLCINAPYSSAKPVNACQSENYRHIFTFSVPANPVHLHFQRFTNNLPGLAGTLCGLSNGYVAEILCEDRNPIDRACPTGYETFEWVHQYATLFTCMKMKNEQLDSRGTLCGFQFTSSLFTISCDDHSPGSGSCPPHYRLKLLPSTFPFSSSCYKV
;
A
#
# COMPACT_ATOMS: atom_id res chain seq x y z
N MET A 1 -12.91 -9.89 -11.94
CA MET A 1 -13.64 -11.02 -11.32
C MET A 1 -13.65 -10.80 -9.82
N LEU A 2 -14.72 -11.16 -9.12
CA LEU A 2 -14.82 -11.04 -7.66
C LEU A 2 -15.14 -12.41 -7.05
N ILE A 3 -14.62 -12.64 -5.86
CA ILE A 3 -14.71 -13.91 -5.14
C ILE A 3 -15.55 -13.70 -3.88
N LEU A 4 -16.64 -14.46 -3.74
CA LEU A 4 -17.28 -14.72 -2.46
C LEU A 4 -16.79 -16.08 -1.96
N TYR A 5 -16.63 -16.23 -0.65
CA TYR A 5 -16.29 -17.52 -0.06
C TYR A 5 -16.97 -17.71 1.29
N SER A 6 -17.30 -18.97 1.59
CA SER A 6 -17.79 -19.43 2.88
C SER A 6 -16.97 -20.62 3.33
N THR A 7 -16.74 -20.75 4.64
CA THR A 7 -15.93 -21.83 5.20
C THR A 7 -16.55 -22.41 6.46
N VAL A 8 -16.59 -23.74 6.56
CA VAL A 8 -16.66 -24.46 7.85
C VAL A 8 -15.24 -24.80 8.27
N LYS A 9 -14.92 -24.55 9.56
CA LYS A 9 -13.61 -24.84 10.14
C LYS A 9 -13.77 -25.62 11.44
N ILE A 10 -13.22 -26.81 11.48
CA ILE A 10 -13.13 -27.65 12.68
C ILE A 10 -11.72 -27.45 13.23
N SER A 11 -11.59 -26.93 14.45
CA SER A 11 -10.29 -26.77 15.11
C SER A 11 -10.20 -27.79 16.24
N LEU A 12 -9.25 -28.72 16.16
CA LEU A 12 -9.10 -29.82 17.11
C LEU A 12 -8.00 -29.56 18.13
N MET A 13 -6.83 -29.13 17.64
CA MET A 13 -5.65 -28.92 18.47
C MET A 13 -4.89 -27.67 18.05
N LYS A 14 -4.38 -26.93 19.03
CA LYS A 14 -3.43 -25.83 18.82
C LYS A 14 -2.09 -26.25 19.40
N LEU A 15 -1.06 -26.29 18.55
CA LEU A 15 0.33 -26.48 18.98
C LEU A 15 1.05 -25.13 18.82
N SER A 16 1.74 -24.69 19.86
CA SER A 16 2.53 -23.45 19.86
C SER A 16 3.96 -23.76 20.29
N LEU A 17 4.94 -23.19 19.59
CA LEU A 17 6.34 -23.30 20.00
C LEU A 17 6.56 -22.52 21.30
N PHE A 18 7.29 -23.12 22.24
CA PHE A 18 7.79 -22.41 23.41
C PHE A 18 9.24 -21.99 23.16
N GLU A 19 9.39 -20.95 22.33
CA GLU A 19 10.65 -20.48 21.75
C GLU A 19 11.86 -20.45 22.71
N PRO A 20 11.77 -19.95 23.97
CA PRO A 20 12.95 -19.81 24.83
C PRO A 20 13.67 -21.13 25.17
N PHE A 21 13.01 -22.28 24.98
CA PHE A 21 13.52 -23.62 25.30
C PHE A 21 13.54 -24.57 24.09
N MET A 22 13.29 -24.05 22.88
CA MET A 22 13.34 -24.84 21.64
C MET A 22 14.78 -24.95 21.14
N ASN A 23 15.25 -26.18 20.90
CA ASN A 23 16.51 -26.40 20.21
C ASN A 23 16.33 -26.29 18.69
N LEU A 24 17.27 -25.63 18.01
CA LEU A 24 17.39 -25.68 16.56
C LEU A 24 17.74 -27.10 16.10
N SER A 25 17.35 -27.48 14.89
CA SER A 25 17.79 -28.74 14.28
C SER A 25 19.30 -28.69 14.00
N ASN A 26 19.97 -29.84 14.14
CA ASN A 26 21.41 -29.93 13.88
C ASN A 26 21.77 -29.51 12.46
N GLN A 27 20.90 -29.79 11.48
CA GLN A 27 21.08 -29.41 10.08
C GLN A 27 21.02 -27.89 9.90
N PHE A 28 20.03 -27.21 10.48
CA PHE A 28 19.93 -25.75 10.38
C PHE A 28 21.09 -25.07 11.10
N ARG A 29 21.44 -25.56 12.30
CA ARG A 29 22.59 -25.07 13.06
C ARG A 29 23.89 -25.21 12.23
N TYR A 30 24.17 -26.40 11.70
CA TYR A 30 25.36 -26.66 10.88
C TYR A 30 25.45 -25.74 9.65
N VAL A 31 24.36 -25.58 8.89
CA VAL A 31 24.35 -24.70 7.70
C VAL A 31 24.65 -23.25 8.08
N ILE A 32 24.08 -22.73 9.16
CA ILE A 32 24.36 -21.36 9.61
C ILE A 32 25.79 -21.22 10.16
N GLU A 33 26.29 -22.21 10.92
CA GLU A 33 27.66 -22.20 11.45
C GLU A 33 28.71 -22.24 10.34
N GLN A 34 28.51 -23.10 9.33
CA GLN A 34 29.42 -23.24 8.17
C GLN A 34 29.25 -22.14 7.11
N MET A 35 28.22 -21.29 7.20
CA MET A 35 28.03 -20.18 6.28
C MET A 35 29.28 -19.27 6.27
N PRO A 36 29.92 -19.05 5.10
CA PRO A 36 31.05 -18.13 5.00
C PRO A 36 30.61 -16.71 5.34
N CYS A 37 31.47 -15.91 5.98
CA CYS A 37 31.12 -14.54 6.33
C CYS A 37 32.31 -13.60 6.41
N CYS A 38 32.00 -12.32 6.20
CA CYS A 38 32.56 -11.19 6.93
C CYS A 38 34.00 -10.75 6.61
N ALA A 39 34.74 -11.49 5.78
CA ALA A 39 36.03 -11.03 5.25
C ALA A 39 35.84 -10.34 3.89
N ASP A 40 36.61 -9.28 3.64
CA ASP A 40 36.61 -8.50 2.38
C ASP A 40 37.04 -9.32 1.14
N THR A 41 37.41 -10.58 1.34
CA THR A 41 37.94 -11.51 0.32
C THR A 41 36.91 -12.47 -0.26
N TYR A 42 35.67 -12.50 0.25
CA TYR A 42 34.64 -13.41 -0.27
C TYR A 42 33.89 -12.80 -1.44
N ASP A 43 33.68 -13.62 -2.48
CA ASP A 43 32.80 -13.29 -3.59
C ASP A 43 31.35 -13.15 -3.07
N GLN A 44 30.71 -12.04 -3.39
CA GLN A 44 29.33 -11.76 -3.00
C GLN A 44 28.36 -12.71 -3.71
N ASP A 45 28.66 -13.09 -4.95
CA ASP A 45 27.77 -13.96 -5.73
C ASP A 45 27.80 -15.40 -5.19
N GLU A 46 28.98 -15.91 -4.79
CA GLU A 46 29.12 -17.21 -4.13
C GLU A 46 28.36 -17.26 -2.79
N LEU A 47 28.46 -16.19 -2.00
CA LEU A 47 27.76 -16.05 -0.72
C LEU A 47 26.24 -15.98 -0.89
N GLU A 48 25.74 -15.22 -1.87
CA GLU A 48 24.31 -15.15 -2.16
C GLU A 48 23.76 -16.49 -2.67
N ASN A 49 24.51 -17.19 -3.53
CA ASN A 49 24.16 -18.53 -3.96
C ASN A 49 24.11 -19.52 -2.77
N TYR A 50 25.07 -19.46 -1.84
CA TYR A 50 25.05 -20.28 -0.63
C TYR A 50 23.78 -20.03 0.21
N ILE A 51 23.42 -18.76 0.44
CA ILE A 51 22.22 -18.40 1.22
C ILE A 51 20.95 -18.87 0.49
N ASN A 52 20.86 -18.64 -0.83
CA ASN A 52 19.71 -19.07 -1.62
C ASN A 52 19.54 -20.60 -1.59
N ASP A 53 20.60 -21.37 -1.84
CA ASP A 53 20.52 -22.83 -1.96
C ASP A 53 20.42 -23.56 -0.62
N TYR A 54 21.22 -23.19 0.38
CA TYR A 54 21.30 -23.93 1.64
C TYR A 54 20.44 -23.34 2.76
N VAL A 55 20.10 -22.04 2.72
CA VAL A 55 19.20 -21.43 3.71
C VAL A 55 17.77 -21.36 3.17
N PHE A 56 17.53 -20.65 2.07
CA PHE A 56 16.17 -20.37 1.61
C PHE A 56 15.50 -21.55 0.90
N ASN A 57 16.17 -22.20 -0.05
CA ASN A 57 15.61 -23.34 -0.79
C ASN A 57 15.39 -24.56 0.12
N TYR A 58 16.18 -24.72 1.18
CA TYR A 58 16.10 -25.86 2.10
C TYR A 58 15.22 -25.62 3.34
N PHE A 59 15.31 -24.45 4.00
CA PHE A 59 14.56 -24.14 5.24
C PHE A 59 13.46 -23.09 5.08
N GLY A 60 13.41 -22.40 3.93
CA GLY A 60 12.48 -21.30 3.69
C GLY A 60 12.88 -19.99 4.37
N PHE A 61 12.03 -18.97 4.23
CA PHE A 61 12.25 -17.62 4.75
C PHE A 61 11.72 -17.41 6.19
N SER A 62 10.98 -18.40 6.72
CA SER A 62 10.20 -18.26 7.93
C SER A 62 9.94 -19.60 8.60
N TYR A 63 9.85 -19.61 9.93
CA TYR A 63 9.46 -20.79 10.70
C TYR A 63 8.07 -20.62 11.32
N ILE A 64 7.39 -21.74 11.57
CA ILE A 64 6.03 -21.76 12.11
C ILE A 64 6.08 -21.74 13.64
N THR A 65 5.49 -20.73 14.26
CA THR A 65 5.43 -20.56 15.73
C THR A 65 4.17 -21.14 16.36
N THR A 66 3.12 -21.34 15.58
CA THR A 66 1.87 -21.94 16.03
C THR A 66 1.16 -22.57 14.84
N ILE A 67 0.64 -23.78 15.03
CA ILE A 67 -0.30 -24.43 14.10
C ILE A 67 -1.62 -24.70 14.82
N ILE A 68 -2.71 -24.57 14.07
CA ILE A 68 -4.02 -25.12 14.42
C ILE A 68 -4.26 -26.29 13.48
N LEU A 69 -4.39 -27.47 14.06
CA LEU A 69 -4.72 -28.72 13.39
C LEU A 69 -6.22 -28.95 13.43
N GLY A 70 -6.76 -29.46 12.33
CA GLY A 70 -8.19 -29.71 12.16
C GLY A 70 -8.55 -29.88 10.69
N GLY A 71 -9.71 -29.37 10.30
CA GLY A 71 -10.23 -29.50 8.93
C GLY A 71 -10.98 -28.26 8.46
N MET A 72 -10.98 -28.03 7.15
CA MET A 72 -11.66 -26.90 6.53
C MET A 72 -12.41 -27.37 5.28
N ALA A 73 -13.68 -27.01 5.17
CA ALA A 73 -14.45 -27.10 3.94
C ALA A 73 -14.74 -25.68 3.48
N GLN A 74 -14.47 -25.36 2.21
CA GLN A 74 -14.65 -24.05 1.62
C GLN A 74 -15.45 -24.14 0.33
N GLN A 75 -16.45 -23.26 0.23
CA GLN A 75 -17.14 -22.95 -1.02
C GLN A 75 -16.66 -21.61 -1.53
N THR A 76 -16.32 -21.53 -2.81
CA THR A 76 -15.85 -20.32 -3.48
C THR A 76 -16.74 -20.03 -4.69
N LEU A 77 -17.30 -18.82 -4.79
CA LEU A 77 -18.19 -18.40 -5.87
C LEU A 77 -17.55 -17.23 -6.63
N PHE A 78 -17.58 -17.29 -7.96
CA PHE A 78 -16.97 -16.30 -8.83
C PHE A 78 -18.04 -15.49 -9.56
N LEU A 79 -18.09 -14.18 -9.30
CA LEU A 79 -19.08 -13.26 -9.87
C LEU A 79 -18.38 -12.12 -10.61
N SER A 80 -19.11 -11.36 -11.44
CA SER A 80 -18.56 -10.07 -11.91
C SER A 80 -18.65 -9.01 -10.82
N LYS A 81 -17.78 -7.99 -10.92
CA LYS A 81 -17.80 -6.84 -10.01
C LYS A 81 -19.12 -6.05 -10.16
N ASN A 82 -19.67 -6.01 -11.37
CA ASN A 82 -20.89 -5.25 -11.66
C ASN A 82 -22.11 -5.94 -11.06
N ASP A 83 -22.20 -7.27 -11.19
CA ASP A 83 -23.29 -8.08 -10.62
C ASP A 83 -23.30 -7.96 -9.09
N LYS A 84 -22.12 -8.02 -8.46
CA LYS A 84 -22.00 -7.81 -7.01
C LYS A 84 -22.57 -6.45 -6.57
N ILE A 85 -22.17 -5.38 -7.25
CA ILE A 85 -22.62 -4.01 -6.93
C ILE A 85 -24.13 -3.86 -7.18
N ALA A 86 -24.65 -4.43 -8.26
CA ALA A 86 -26.09 -4.43 -8.54
C ALA A 86 -26.86 -5.13 -7.42
N LEU A 87 -26.46 -6.35 -7.06
CA LEU A 87 -27.09 -7.14 -6.00
C LEU A 87 -27.04 -6.44 -4.64
N GLU A 88 -25.89 -5.89 -4.23
CA GLU A 88 -25.78 -5.10 -2.99
C GLU A 88 -26.71 -3.88 -3.01
N ASN A 89 -26.86 -3.19 -4.15
CA ASN A 89 -27.80 -2.07 -4.30
C ASN A 89 -29.27 -2.49 -4.28
N TYR A 90 -29.60 -3.72 -4.71
CA TYR A 90 -30.93 -4.32 -4.57
C TYR A 90 -31.21 -4.87 -3.15
N GLY A 91 -30.25 -4.77 -2.22
CA GLY A 91 -30.38 -5.26 -0.84
C GLY A 91 -30.11 -6.75 -0.68
N TYR A 92 -29.55 -7.41 -1.70
CA TYR A 92 -29.31 -8.85 -1.72
C TYR A 92 -28.21 -9.25 -0.72
N ASN A 93 -28.47 -10.26 0.12
CA ASN A 93 -27.53 -10.69 1.15
C ASN A 93 -26.54 -11.74 0.61
N LEU A 94 -25.54 -11.29 -0.15
CA LEU A 94 -24.50 -12.15 -0.75
C LEU A 94 -23.76 -13.06 0.25
N ARG A 95 -23.69 -12.66 1.54
CA ARG A 95 -23.11 -13.49 2.60
C ARG A 95 -24.02 -14.65 2.98
N ASN A 96 -25.34 -14.44 2.92
CA ASN A 96 -26.31 -15.51 3.08
C ASN A 96 -26.21 -16.48 1.91
N GLU A 97 -26.23 -16.01 0.67
CA GLU A 97 -26.13 -16.87 -0.52
C GLU A 97 -24.90 -17.78 -0.52
N ALA A 98 -23.73 -17.23 -0.18
CA ALA A 98 -22.53 -18.02 -0.04
C ALA A 98 -22.59 -19.03 1.13
N LYS A 99 -23.38 -18.78 2.18
CA LYS A 99 -23.64 -19.73 3.28
C LYS A 99 -24.58 -20.85 2.79
N ILE A 100 -25.65 -20.51 2.06
CA ILE A 100 -26.61 -21.48 1.51
C ILE A 100 -25.89 -22.49 0.62
N GLU A 101 -25.12 -22.01 -0.36
CA GLU A 101 -24.44 -22.90 -1.32
C GLU A 101 -23.40 -23.80 -0.63
N LEU A 102 -22.74 -23.33 0.44
CA LEU A 102 -21.86 -24.19 1.24
C LEU A 102 -22.65 -25.30 1.97
N LEU A 103 -23.81 -24.99 2.55
CA LEU A 103 -24.63 -26.01 3.23
C LEU A 103 -25.21 -27.03 2.24
N ARG A 104 -25.65 -26.58 1.05
CA ARG A 104 -26.08 -27.46 -0.05
C ARG A 104 -24.92 -28.33 -0.55
N SER A 105 -23.72 -27.76 -0.75
CA SER A 105 -22.58 -28.52 -1.31
C SER A 105 -21.98 -29.56 -0.35
N VAL A 106 -22.28 -29.47 0.96
CA VAL A 106 -21.93 -30.50 1.96
C VAL A 106 -23.11 -31.43 2.32
N ASN A 107 -24.18 -31.40 1.51
CA ASN A 107 -25.43 -32.18 1.69
C ASN A 107 -26.04 -32.05 3.11
N HIS A 108 -25.85 -30.91 3.76
CA HIS A 108 -26.50 -30.59 5.03
C HIS A 108 -27.91 -30.07 4.72
N LYS A 109 -28.80 -31.01 4.38
CA LYS A 109 -30.17 -30.75 3.96
C LYS A 109 -31.00 -30.13 5.08
N ASP A 110 -31.65 -29.02 4.74
CA ASP A 110 -33.03 -28.71 5.14
C ASP A 110 -33.36 -28.65 6.65
N GLU A 111 -32.42 -28.22 7.50
CA GLU A 111 -32.72 -27.85 8.91
C GLU A 111 -33.10 -26.36 9.10
N ASP A 112 -32.93 -25.51 8.07
CA ASP A 112 -33.31 -24.09 8.13
C ASP A 112 -34.50 -23.81 7.19
N PRO A 113 -35.76 -23.89 7.69
CA PRO A 113 -36.97 -23.67 6.88
C PRO A 113 -37.16 -22.20 6.46
N SER A 114 -36.24 -21.29 6.78
CA SER A 114 -36.22 -19.92 6.27
C SER A 114 -35.51 -19.77 4.90
N LEU A 115 -34.94 -20.86 4.38
CA LEU A 115 -34.22 -20.86 3.10
C LEU A 115 -35.16 -20.83 1.88
N ASN A 116 -35.19 -19.68 1.19
CA ASN A 116 -35.85 -19.56 -0.11
C ASN A 116 -34.99 -20.20 -1.21
N ILE A 117 -35.13 -21.51 -1.41
CA ILE A 117 -34.33 -22.29 -2.37
C ILE A 117 -34.47 -21.75 -3.80
N THR A 118 -35.66 -21.30 -4.21
CA THR A 118 -35.91 -20.76 -5.55
C THR A 118 -35.09 -19.51 -5.84
N GLU A 119 -35.09 -18.55 -4.92
CA GLU A 119 -34.32 -17.30 -5.03
C GLU A 119 -32.82 -17.58 -5.05
N HIS A 120 -32.36 -18.56 -4.26
CA HIS A 120 -30.98 -19.02 -4.27
C HIS A 120 -30.58 -19.69 -5.60
N ASP A 121 -31.42 -20.55 -6.16
CA ASP A 121 -31.16 -21.17 -7.47
C ASP A 121 -31.14 -20.12 -8.60
N GLU A 122 -32.05 -19.14 -8.59
CA GLU A 122 -32.04 -18.00 -9.51
C GLU A 122 -30.74 -17.17 -9.39
N PHE A 123 -30.26 -16.93 -8.16
CA PHE A 123 -28.98 -16.24 -7.93
C PHE A 123 -27.79 -17.02 -8.51
N MET A 124 -27.76 -18.34 -8.27
CA MET A 124 -26.69 -19.22 -8.73
C MET A 124 -26.65 -19.32 -10.25
N GLU A 125 -27.79 -19.41 -10.93
CA GLU A 125 -27.86 -19.46 -12.40
C GLU A 125 -27.57 -18.09 -13.05
N SER A 126 -28.05 -16.99 -12.45
CA SER A 126 -28.01 -15.66 -13.07
C SER A 126 -26.68 -14.92 -12.89
N TYR A 127 -25.99 -15.12 -11.76
CA TYR A 127 -24.86 -14.26 -11.35
C TYR A 127 -23.55 -15.00 -11.05
N VAL A 128 -23.59 -16.30 -10.76
CA VAL A 128 -22.38 -17.09 -10.44
C VAL A 128 -21.81 -17.72 -11.69
N LYS A 129 -20.63 -17.25 -12.11
CA LYS A 129 -19.96 -17.68 -13.35
C LYS A 129 -19.18 -18.99 -13.19
N ASN A 130 -18.66 -19.23 -12.00
CA ASN A 130 -18.01 -20.48 -11.62
C ASN A 130 -18.21 -20.70 -10.10
N LYS A 131 -18.13 -21.95 -9.67
CA LYS A 131 -18.12 -22.32 -8.25
C LYS A 131 -17.13 -23.46 -8.00
N ASP A 132 -16.24 -23.26 -7.02
CA ASP A 132 -15.24 -24.25 -6.62
C ASP A 132 -15.49 -24.66 -5.18
N GLN A 133 -15.53 -25.97 -4.92
CA GLN A 133 -15.55 -26.55 -3.58
C GLN A 133 -14.18 -27.15 -3.28
N SER A 134 -13.62 -26.84 -2.11
CA SER A 134 -12.35 -27.41 -1.64
C SER A 134 -12.48 -27.90 -0.20
N THR A 135 -11.73 -28.96 0.13
CA THR A 135 -11.60 -29.50 1.48
C THR A 135 -10.14 -29.68 1.84
N LEU A 136 -9.83 -29.51 3.13
CA LEU A 136 -8.52 -29.72 3.73
C LEU A 136 -8.73 -30.54 5.00
N GLY A 137 -8.12 -31.74 5.05
CA GLY A 137 -8.26 -32.67 6.16
C GLY A 137 -9.55 -33.50 6.13
N GLY A 138 -9.52 -34.62 6.86
CA GLY A 138 -10.54 -35.65 6.77
C GLY A 138 -10.56 -36.38 5.42
N ASP A 139 -11.62 -37.16 5.21
CA ASP A 139 -11.90 -37.85 3.95
C ASP A 139 -12.79 -36.97 3.05
N ALA A 140 -12.21 -36.46 1.97
CA ALA A 140 -12.89 -35.59 1.01
C ALA A 140 -14.07 -36.27 0.27
N SER A 141 -14.21 -37.60 0.32
CA SER A 141 -15.39 -38.28 -0.24
C SER A 141 -16.63 -38.09 0.63
N LEU A 142 -16.45 -38.00 1.97
CA LEU A 142 -17.55 -37.93 2.94
C LEU A 142 -18.25 -36.56 2.97
N ILE A 143 -17.56 -35.48 2.57
CA ILE A 143 -18.12 -34.12 2.60
C ILE A 143 -19.40 -34.00 1.76
N LYS A 144 -19.49 -34.75 0.66
CA LYS A 144 -20.66 -34.74 -0.24
C LYS A 144 -21.84 -35.55 0.29
N SER A 145 -21.61 -36.44 1.25
CA SER A 145 -22.67 -37.21 1.89
C SER A 145 -23.17 -36.58 3.19
N SER A 146 -22.26 -36.08 4.02
CA SER A 146 -22.56 -35.66 5.40
C SER A 146 -21.42 -34.83 5.97
N LEU A 147 -21.71 -33.56 6.30
CA LEU A 147 -20.78 -32.69 7.04
C LEU A 147 -20.35 -33.32 8.38
N THR A 148 -21.24 -34.07 9.03
CA THR A 148 -21.03 -34.72 10.33
C THR A 148 -20.10 -35.94 10.25
N ASP A 149 -20.12 -36.67 9.13
CA ASP A 149 -19.22 -37.82 8.95
C ASP A 149 -17.86 -37.39 8.41
N TRP A 150 -17.82 -36.35 7.55
CA TRP A 150 -16.58 -35.64 7.28
C TRP A 150 -15.96 -35.07 8.57
N SER A 151 -16.74 -34.44 9.46
CA SER A 151 -16.18 -33.86 10.69
C SER A 151 -15.53 -34.90 11.60
N LYS A 152 -16.10 -36.10 11.72
CA LYS A 152 -15.48 -37.23 12.42
C LYS A 152 -14.18 -37.69 11.74
N SER A 153 -14.15 -37.73 10.40
CA SER A 153 -12.95 -38.12 9.66
C SER A 153 -11.78 -37.14 9.84
N VAL A 154 -12.07 -35.87 10.12
CA VAL A 154 -11.08 -34.82 10.44
C VAL A 154 -10.39 -35.10 11.79
N GLU A 155 -11.05 -35.75 12.75
CA GLU A 155 -10.43 -36.17 14.03
C GLU A 155 -9.34 -37.21 13.81
N LEU A 156 -9.51 -38.08 12.83
CA LEU A 156 -8.55 -39.12 12.47
C LEU A 156 -7.46 -38.61 11.52
N ASN A 157 -7.78 -37.64 10.65
CA ASN A 157 -6.87 -37.10 9.63
C ASN A 157 -6.81 -35.56 9.64
N PRO A 158 -6.33 -34.94 10.74
CA PRO A 158 -6.25 -33.48 10.84
C PRO A 158 -5.07 -32.92 10.03
N VAL A 159 -5.27 -31.74 9.45
CA VAL A 159 -4.24 -30.99 8.72
C VAL A 159 -4.07 -29.58 9.30
N VAL A 160 -2.99 -28.88 8.93
CA VAL A 160 -2.77 -27.49 9.33
C VAL A 160 -3.77 -26.58 8.60
N ILE A 161 -4.76 -26.06 9.33
CA ILE A 161 -5.80 -25.16 8.79
C ILE A 161 -5.56 -23.67 9.08
N LYS A 162 -4.65 -23.38 10.01
CA LYS A 162 -4.13 -22.04 10.28
C LYS A 162 -2.75 -22.17 10.92
N PHE A 163 -1.85 -21.25 10.58
CA PHE A 163 -0.53 -21.18 11.21
C PHE A 163 -0.09 -19.73 11.35
N ASN A 164 0.81 -19.48 12.30
CA ASN A 164 1.51 -18.21 12.48
C ASN A 164 2.99 -18.42 12.18
N ILE A 165 3.60 -17.53 11.41
CA ILE A 165 5.03 -17.57 11.08
C ILE A 165 5.82 -16.44 11.74
N LYS A 166 7.13 -16.64 11.89
CA LYS A 166 8.12 -15.59 12.15
C LYS A 166 9.27 -15.70 11.14
N SER A 167 9.94 -14.59 10.87
CA SER A 167 11.13 -14.57 10.00
C SER A 167 12.23 -15.49 10.55
N ILE A 168 12.91 -16.23 9.66
CA ILE A 168 14.02 -17.12 10.01
C ILE A 168 15.18 -16.36 10.69
N LEU A 169 15.31 -15.05 10.42
CA LEU A 169 16.26 -14.15 11.09
C LEU A 169 16.08 -14.11 12.62
N GLY A 170 14.87 -14.35 13.12
CA GLY A 170 14.59 -14.44 14.56
C GLY A 170 15.24 -15.64 15.27
N LEU A 171 15.80 -16.59 14.52
CA LEU A 171 16.60 -17.71 15.03
C LEU A 171 18.11 -17.40 15.05
N LEU A 172 18.56 -16.34 14.38
CA LEU A 172 19.97 -16.00 14.20
C LEU A 172 20.46 -15.10 15.35
N THR A 173 20.43 -15.65 16.57
CA THR A 173 20.78 -14.92 17.79
C THR A 173 21.84 -15.64 18.61
N LYS A 174 22.53 -14.88 19.48
CA LYS A 174 23.47 -15.40 20.50
C LYS A 174 22.86 -16.45 21.45
N GLN A 175 21.52 -16.53 21.56
CA GLN A 175 20.85 -17.55 22.37
C GLN A 175 20.95 -18.93 21.71
N TYR A 176 20.80 -19.00 20.39
CA TYR A 176 20.80 -20.27 19.66
C TYR A 176 22.18 -20.65 19.07
N PHE A 177 23.03 -19.63 18.86
CA PHE A 177 24.41 -19.71 18.39
C PHE A 177 25.34 -18.94 19.35
N PRO A 178 25.62 -19.47 20.56
CA PRO A 178 26.44 -18.76 21.55
C PRO A 178 27.90 -18.60 21.11
N ASP A 179 28.45 -19.63 20.45
CA ASP A 179 29.86 -19.72 20.06
C ASP A 179 30.16 -19.02 18.72
N ASP A 180 29.15 -18.75 17.89
CA ASP A 180 29.31 -18.01 16.64
C ASP A 180 29.37 -16.50 16.92
N ILE A 181 30.58 -15.95 16.93
CA ILE A 181 30.82 -14.52 17.14
C ILE A 181 30.31 -13.64 15.97
N LEU A 182 30.08 -14.22 14.79
CA LEU A 182 29.67 -13.53 13.57
C LEU A 182 28.16 -13.67 13.27
N ILE A 183 27.38 -14.32 14.13
CA ILE A 183 25.95 -14.62 13.89
C ILE A 183 25.11 -13.37 13.52
N GLN A 184 25.43 -12.20 14.08
CA GLN A 184 24.74 -10.96 13.73
C GLN A 184 25.06 -10.48 12.30
N ASN A 185 26.31 -10.56 11.89
CA ASN A 185 26.73 -10.26 10.52
C ASN A 185 26.11 -11.26 9.53
N LYS A 186 26.09 -12.55 9.87
CA LYS A 186 25.39 -13.59 9.09
C LYS A 186 23.89 -13.28 8.95
N SER A 187 23.24 -12.83 10.02
CA SER A 187 21.83 -12.39 9.99
C SER A 187 21.60 -11.20 9.06
N ILE A 188 22.48 -10.19 9.09
CA ILE A 188 22.41 -9.03 8.18
C ILE A 188 22.61 -9.45 6.72
N LEU A 189 23.54 -10.37 6.44
CA LEU A 189 23.75 -10.92 5.10
C LEU A 189 22.51 -11.66 4.60
N ILE A 190 21.95 -12.56 5.40
CA ILE A 190 20.72 -13.29 5.05
C ILE A 190 19.54 -12.31 4.86
N GLU A 191 19.42 -11.24 5.66
CA GLU A 191 18.40 -10.22 5.45
C GLU A 191 18.59 -9.48 4.11
N ASN A 192 19.83 -9.12 3.77
CA ASN A 192 20.14 -8.44 2.51
C ASN A 192 19.87 -9.34 1.30
N THR A 193 20.28 -10.62 1.34
CA THR A 193 19.97 -11.59 0.29
C THR A 193 18.46 -11.84 0.19
N LEU A 194 17.73 -11.93 1.30
CA LEU A 194 16.26 -12.01 1.29
C LEU A 194 15.64 -10.78 0.62
N ARG A 195 16.15 -9.58 0.91
CA ARG A 195 15.66 -8.34 0.30
C ARG A 195 15.90 -8.32 -1.21
N LYS A 196 17.09 -8.72 -1.66
CA LYS A 196 17.43 -8.89 -3.08
C LYS A 196 16.55 -9.96 -3.74
N TYR A 197 16.40 -11.12 -3.12
CA TYR A 197 15.55 -12.22 -3.60
C TYR A 197 14.11 -11.75 -3.80
N ILE A 198 13.53 -11.07 -2.81
CA ILE A 198 12.18 -10.49 -2.90
C ILE A 198 12.11 -9.47 -4.04
N GLN A 199 13.06 -8.54 -4.14
CA GLN A 199 13.07 -7.52 -5.21
C GLN A 199 13.18 -8.14 -6.62
N GLN A 200 13.96 -9.21 -6.79
CA GLN A 200 14.15 -9.90 -8.07
C GLN A 200 12.95 -10.79 -8.44
N HIS A 201 12.35 -11.48 -7.46
CA HIS A 201 11.30 -12.48 -7.69
C HIS A 201 9.88 -11.94 -7.50
N SER A 202 9.69 -10.80 -6.81
CA SER A 202 8.42 -10.10 -6.83
C SER A 202 8.23 -9.44 -8.20
N LYS A 203 7.56 -10.16 -9.11
CA LYS A 203 6.96 -9.52 -10.28
C LYS A 203 6.06 -8.41 -9.77
N LEU A 204 6.47 -7.17 -10.06
CA LEU A 204 5.76 -5.99 -9.64
C LEU A 204 4.37 -5.98 -10.30
N TYR A 205 3.34 -6.22 -9.50
CA TYR A 205 1.97 -6.23 -9.97
C TYR A 205 1.49 -4.80 -10.19
N CYS A 206 1.31 -4.43 -11.46
CA CYS A 206 0.50 -3.29 -11.85
C CYS A 206 -0.85 -3.75 -12.40
N TYR A 207 -1.87 -2.90 -12.23
CA TYR A 207 -3.18 -3.14 -12.81
C TYR A 207 -3.07 -3.26 -14.35
N ASN A 208 -3.59 -4.36 -14.89
CA ASN A 208 -3.49 -4.74 -16.31
C ASN A 208 -2.07 -4.70 -16.93
N ASP A 209 -1.00 -4.83 -16.12
CA ASP A 209 0.41 -4.68 -16.55
C ASP A 209 0.65 -3.41 -17.40
N CYS A 210 -0.06 -2.33 -17.04
CA CYS A 210 -0.04 -1.04 -17.73
C CYS A 210 -0.46 -1.08 -19.20
N THR A 211 -1.41 -1.97 -19.54
CA THR A 211 -2.00 -2.21 -20.88
C THR A 211 -1.02 -2.79 -21.88
N SER A 212 0.08 -2.09 -22.16
CA SER A 212 1.28 -2.63 -22.79
C SER A 212 2.47 -1.69 -22.57
N ARG A 213 3.69 -2.17 -22.84
CA ARG A 213 4.93 -1.36 -22.77
C ARG A 213 4.92 -0.07 -23.62
N ILE A 214 4.00 0.04 -24.59
CA ILE A 214 3.82 1.24 -25.41
C ILE A 214 3.01 2.30 -24.66
N HIS A 215 2.05 1.87 -23.83
CA HIS A 215 1.15 2.74 -23.07
C HIS A 215 1.79 3.22 -21.76
N GLY A 216 2.58 2.38 -21.10
CA GLY A 216 3.28 2.74 -19.87
C GLY A 216 4.19 1.62 -19.36
N HIS A 217 4.75 1.84 -18.17
CA HIS A 217 5.57 0.86 -17.47
C HIS A 217 5.26 0.84 -15.97
N CYS A 218 5.45 -0.31 -15.34
CA CYS A 218 5.15 -0.51 -13.93
C CYS A 218 6.30 0.00 -13.06
N ILE A 219 6.05 0.97 -12.17
CA ILE A 219 7.02 1.52 -11.21
C ILE A 219 6.65 1.15 -9.77
N THR A 220 7.65 0.87 -8.94
CA THR A 220 7.43 0.37 -7.57
C THR A 220 6.76 1.41 -6.68
N THR A 221 5.77 1.00 -5.89
CA THR A 221 5.22 1.83 -4.79
C THR A 221 5.96 1.62 -3.47
N ASN A 222 7.01 0.77 -3.48
CA ASN A 222 7.71 0.23 -2.30
C ASN A 222 6.81 -0.55 -1.32
N TYR A 223 5.61 -0.92 -1.75
CA TYR A 223 4.66 -1.72 -0.98
C TYR A 223 4.52 -3.13 -1.58
N PHE A 224 5.12 -4.15 -0.94
CA PHE A 224 4.89 -5.59 -1.15
C PHE A 224 4.51 -6.04 -2.57
N GLY A 225 5.40 -5.81 -3.55
CA GLY A 225 5.21 -6.29 -4.92
C GLY A 225 4.09 -5.60 -5.70
N PHE A 226 3.54 -4.48 -5.22
CA PHE A 226 2.59 -3.64 -5.95
C PHE A 226 3.29 -2.44 -6.59
N GLY A 227 2.98 -2.21 -7.87
CA GLY A 227 3.41 -1.04 -8.61
C GLY A 227 2.23 -0.13 -8.98
N GLN A 228 2.57 1.07 -9.44
CA GLN A 228 1.68 1.98 -10.13
C GLN A 228 2.14 2.12 -11.59
N CYS A 229 1.20 2.35 -12.50
CA CYS A 229 1.55 2.54 -13.91
C CYS A 229 2.02 3.97 -14.17
N HIS A 230 3.26 4.11 -14.64
CA HIS A 230 3.77 5.35 -15.19
C HIS A 230 3.48 5.38 -16.68
N CYS A 231 2.58 6.26 -17.11
CA CYS A 231 2.12 6.32 -18.49
C CYS A 231 3.10 7.05 -19.40
N ASN A 232 3.31 6.49 -20.58
CA ASN A 232 4.08 7.13 -21.63
C ASN A 232 3.30 8.32 -22.21
N GLN A 233 4.00 9.25 -22.85
CA GLN A 233 3.38 10.46 -23.41
C GLN A 233 2.24 10.09 -24.38
N GLY A 234 1.09 10.75 -24.23
CA GLY A 234 -0.12 10.46 -25.00
C GLY A 234 -1.04 9.40 -24.37
N TYR A 235 -0.73 8.88 -23.17
CA TYR A 235 -1.55 7.89 -22.47
C TYR A 235 -1.84 8.28 -21.01
N SER A 236 -2.96 7.78 -20.48
CA SER A 236 -3.47 8.12 -19.15
C SER A 236 -4.39 7.02 -18.59
N GLY A 237 -4.84 7.18 -17.33
CA GLY A 237 -5.65 6.20 -16.62
C GLY A 237 -4.83 5.27 -15.73
N ILE A 238 -5.50 4.45 -14.93
CA ILE A 238 -4.88 3.62 -13.87
C ILE A 238 -3.91 2.57 -14.44
N ASP A 239 -4.16 2.11 -15.66
CA ASP A 239 -3.36 1.16 -16.44
C ASP A 239 -2.85 1.76 -17.77
N CYS A 240 -2.87 3.08 -17.92
CA CYS A 240 -2.48 3.77 -19.16
C CYS A 240 -3.31 3.42 -20.41
N SER A 241 -4.47 2.77 -20.27
CA SER A 241 -5.32 2.37 -21.40
C SER A 241 -5.98 3.53 -22.17
N GLN A 242 -5.93 4.75 -21.63
CA GLN A 242 -6.66 5.91 -22.18
C GLN A 242 -5.73 6.79 -23.00
N GLU A 243 -5.81 6.69 -24.31
CA GLU A 243 -5.16 7.62 -25.25
C GLU A 243 -5.62 9.06 -24.98
N ILE A 244 -4.68 9.94 -24.64
CA ILE A 244 -4.87 11.38 -24.54
C ILE A 244 -4.96 11.92 -25.97
N ARG A 245 -6.14 11.78 -26.57
CA ARG A 245 -6.42 12.41 -27.86
C ARG A 245 -6.27 13.92 -27.69
N GLY A 246 -5.44 14.51 -28.55
CA GLY A 246 -5.12 15.93 -28.49
C GLY A 246 -6.37 16.78 -28.54
N LEU A 247 -6.75 17.35 -27.40
CA LEU A 247 -7.61 18.51 -27.34
C LEU A 247 -6.75 19.70 -27.79
N GLU A 248 -6.87 20.07 -29.06
CA GLU A 248 -6.56 21.44 -29.48
C GLU A 248 -7.45 22.39 -28.66
N GLY A 249 -6.90 22.96 -27.60
CA GLY A 249 -7.50 24.05 -26.84
C GLY A 249 -8.91 23.79 -26.31
N THR A 250 -9.13 22.76 -25.48
CA THR A 250 -10.32 22.75 -24.58
C THR A 250 -10.00 22.23 -23.19
N LEU A 251 -10.19 23.08 -22.19
CA LEU A 251 -9.90 22.77 -20.79
C LEU A 251 -11.09 22.03 -20.15
N CYS A 252 -11.07 20.70 -20.13
CA CYS A 252 -12.05 19.90 -19.40
C CYS A 252 -11.71 19.87 -17.90
N ILE A 253 -12.37 20.71 -17.09
CA ILE A 253 -12.29 20.62 -15.63
C ILE A 253 -13.20 19.47 -15.17
N ASN A 254 -12.62 18.42 -14.60
CA ASN A 254 -13.38 17.39 -13.89
C ASN A 254 -13.89 17.97 -12.56
N ALA A 255 -15.20 18.22 -12.47
CA ALA A 255 -15.85 18.49 -11.19
C ALA A 255 -15.85 17.23 -10.31
N PRO A 256 -15.61 17.34 -9.00
CA PRO A 256 -15.65 16.19 -8.10
C PRO A 256 -17.10 15.69 -7.92
N TYR A 257 -17.22 14.38 -7.73
CA TYR A 257 -18.49 13.69 -7.45
C TYR A 257 -19.25 14.34 -6.28
N SER A 258 -20.48 14.80 -6.56
CA SER A 258 -21.57 14.79 -5.59
C SER A 258 -22.74 13.99 -6.16
N SER A 259 -23.55 13.39 -5.29
CA SER A 259 -24.54 12.39 -5.67
C SER A 259 -25.83 12.99 -6.25
N ALA A 260 -25.81 13.34 -7.54
CA ALA A 260 -26.99 13.58 -8.36
C ALA A 260 -26.71 13.26 -9.85
N LYS A 261 -27.77 12.98 -10.62
CA LYS A 261 -27.69 12.51 -12.03
C LYS A 261 -26.97 13.52 -12.96
N PRO A 262 -26.31 13.04 -14.04
CA PRO A 262 -25.65 13.93 -14.98
C PRO A 262 -26.67 14.73 -15.81
N VAL A 263 -26.48 16.05 -15.84
CA VAL A 263 -27.04 16.95 -16.86
C VAL A 263 -25.87 17.72 -17.45
N ASN A 264 -25.60 17.53 -18.73
CA ASN A 264 -24.62 18.34 -19.44
C ASN A 264 -25.19 19.76 -19.61
N ALA A 265 -24.64 20.73 -18.89
CA ALA A 265 -25.01 22.14 -19.01
C ALA A 265 -23.75 23.03 -18.97
N CYS A 266 -23.32 23.51 -20.14
CA CYS A 266 -22.35 24.58 -20.26
C CYS A 266 -23.10 25.92 -20.29
N GLN A 267 -23.13 26.68 -19.20
CA GLN A 267 -23.67 28.05 -19.17
C GLN A 267 -22.88 28.98 -18.22
N SER A 268 -23.06 30.29 -18.45
CA SER A 268 -22.17 31.37 -18.03
C SER A 268 -22.71 32.25 -16.89
N GLU A 269 -21.78 32.77 -16.09
CA GLU A 269 -21.83 34.02 -15.29
C GLU A 269 -22.77 34.17 -14.06
N ASN A 270 -22.17 34.82 -13.03
CA ASN A 270 -22.76 35.60 -11.93
C ASN A 270 -23.72 34.93 -10.93
N TYR A 271 -23.30 34.84 -9.65
CA TYR A 271 -24.05 35.36 -8.48
C TYR A 271 -23.17 35.36 -7.21
N ARG A 272 -23.34 36.36 -6.33
CA ARG A 272 -22.72 36.45 -4.98
C ARG A 272 -23.67 35.92 -3.91
N HIS A 273 -23.17 35.22 -2.89
CA HIS A 273 -23.78 35.20 -1.55
C HIS A 273 -22.72 35.10 -0.43
N ILE A 274 -23.03 35.72 0.72
CA ILE A 274 -22.21 35.81 1.93
C ILE A 274 -22.94 35.09 3.05
N PHE A 275 -22.26 34.25 3.85
CA PHE A 275 -22.74 33.84 5.17
C PHE A 275 -21.57 33.62 6.16
N THR A 276 -21.83 33.96 7.43
CA THR A 276 -20.95 33.81 8.60
C THR A 276 -21.57 32.83 9.61
N PHE A 277 -20.77 32.15 10.46
CA PHE A 277 -20.82 32.22 11.95
C PHE A 277 -20.08 31.10 12.72
N SER A 278 -19.30 31.51 13.74
CA SER A 278 -18.98 30.93 15.07
C SER A 278 -18.66 29.44 15.33
N VAL A 279 -17.66 29.23 16.21
CA VAL A 279 -17.19 27.95 16.82
C VAL A 279 -17.49 27.97 18.35
N PRO A 280 -17.67 26.81 19.02
CA PRO A 280 -16.58 26.08 19.72
C PRO A 280 -16.68 24.53 19.50
N ALA A 281 -15.85 23.61 20.02
CA ALA A 281 -14.74 23.62 21.00
C ALA A 281 -13.65 22.56 20.64
N ASN A 282 -12.77 22.19 21.59
CA ASN A 282 -11.66 21.21 21.44
C ASN A 282 -12.01 19.81 22.05
N PRO A 283 -11.39 18.69 21.60
CA PRO A 283 -9.96 18.37 21.80
C PRO A 283 -9.14 18.24 20.50
N VAL A 284 -7.83 18.45 20.58
CA VAL A 284 -6.95 18.56 19.40
C VAL A 284 -6.28 17.23 19.02
N HIS A 285 -6.61 16.72 17.84
CA HIS A 285 -5.71 15.90 17.03
C HIS A 285 -5.10 16.77 15.92
N LEU A 286 -3.85 16.51 15.53
CA LEU A 286 -3.24 17.12 14.34
C LEU A 286 -3.85 16.52 13.07
N HIS A 287 -5.06 16.99 12.73
CA HIS A 287 -5.59 16.85 11.39
C HIS A 287 -4.88 17.87 10.48
N PHE A 288 -4.14 17.38 9.49
CA PHE A 288 -4.09 18.09 8.22
C PHE A 288 -5.52 18.13 7.69
N GLN A 289 -6.21 19.25 7.88
CA GLN A 289 -7.48 19.48 7.20
C GLN A 289 -7.19 19.49 5.71
N ARG A 290 -7.72 18.47 5.02
CA ARG A 290 -8.06 18.55 3.61
C ARG A 290 -8.81 19.88 3.43
N PHE A 291 -8.38 20.75 2.51
CA PHE A 291 -9.02 22.04 2.27
C PHE A 291 -10.44 21.85 1.71
N THR A 292 -11.39 21.55 2.59
CA THR A 292 -12.82 21.54 2.32
C THR A 292 -13.39 22.85 2.82
N ASN A 293 -13.21 23.90 2.02
CA ASN A 293 -14.17 24.99 1.78
C ASN A 293 -13.51 26.14 0.97
N ASN A 294 -14.01 26.36 -0.25
CA ASN A 294 -14.04 27.64 -0.97
C ASN A 294 -12.75 28.45 -1.17
N LEU A 295 -11.65 27.80 -1.58
CA LEU A 295 -10.61 28.44 -2.40
C LEU A 295 -10.28 27.51 -3.59
N PRO A 296 -10.40 27.96 -4.85
CA PRO A 296 -10.01 27.15 -6.00
C PRO A 296 -8.49 26.93 -5.99
N GLY A 297 -8.07 25.69 -6.20
CA GLY A 297 -6.67 25.29 -6.03
C GLY A 297 -5.72 25.94 -7.02
N LEU A 298 -4.92 26.90 -6.55
CA LEU A 298 -3.70 27.34 -7.21
C LEU A 298 -2.58 26.34 -6.87
N ALA A 299 -2.32 25.41 -7.80
CA ALA A 299 -1.08 24.63 -7.79
C ALA A 299 0.07 25.53 -8.30
N GLY A 300 0.50 26.47 -7.46
CA GLY A 300 1.59 27.39 -7.77
C GLY A 300 2.93 26.85 -7.27
N THR A 301 3.96 26.88 -8.12
CA THR A 301 5.36 26.71 -7.67
C THR A 301 5.67 27.73 -6.59
N LEU A 302 6.13 27.28 -5.41
CA LEU A 302 6.59 28.18 -4.34
C LEU A 302 8.06 28.55 -4.56
N CYS A 303 8.44 29.77 -4.19
CA CYS A 303 9.79 30.28 -4.39
C CYS A 303 10.16 31.27 -3.29
N GLY A 304 11.35 31.10 -2.70
CA GLY A 304 11.81 31.88 -1.56
C GLY A 304 11.03 31.62 -0.26
N LEU A 305 11.66 31.93 0.88
CA LEU A 305 11.11 31.74 2.22
C LEU A 305 11.71 32.79 3.17
N SER A 306 10.86 33.41 3.99
CA SER A 306 11.23 34.48 4.92
C SER A 306 10.31 34.46 6.15
N ASN A 307 10.85 34.78 7.32
CA ASN A 307 10.16 34.64 8.62
C ASN A 307 9.73 35.96 9.29
N GLY A 308 9.70 37.05 8.51
CA GLY A 308 9.43 38.40 9.01
C GLY A 308 10.69 39.23 9.30
N TYR A 309 11.82 38.57 9.63
CA TYR A 309 13.03 39.27 10.10
C TYR A 309 14.29 38.97 9.28
N VAL A 310 14.38 37.77 8.69
CA VAL A 310 15.50 37.36 7.84
C VAL A 310 14.98 36.59 6.63
N ALA A 311 15.47 36.92 5.44
CA ALA A 311 15.26 36.12 4.24
C ALA A 311 16.10 34.83 4.31
N GLU A 312 15.44 33.68 4.38
CA GLU A 312 16.10 32.38 4.56
C GLU A 312 16.46 31.73 3.22
N ILE A 313 15.59 31.93 2.22
CA ILE A 313 15.76 31.56 0.82
C ILE A 313 15.24 32.73 -0.03
N LEU A 314 16.06 33.24 -0.94
CA LEU A 314 15.67 34.32 -1.86
C LEU A 314 15.00 33.72 -3.11
N CYS A 315 13.97 34.40 -3.63
CA CYS A 315 13.38 34.11 -4.94
C CYS A 315 13.94 35.10 -5.96
N GLU A 316 14.76 34.64 -6.91
CA GLU A 316 15.54 35.49 -7.84
C GLU A 316 16.26 36.67 -7.14
N ASP A 317 16.99 36.36 -6.06
CA ASP A 317 17.72 37.34 -5.23
C ASP A 317 16.83 38.39 -4.53
N ARG A 318 15.52 38.15 -4.47
CA ARG A 318 14.52 38.95 -3.72
C ARG A 318 14.05 38.23 -2.45
N ASN A 319 13.92 39.01 -1.37
CA ASN A 319 13.17 38.59 -0.18
C ASN A 319 11.66 38.73 -0.50
N PRO A 320 10.82 37.70 -0.27
CA PRO A 320 9.36 37.79 -0.42
C PRO A 320 8.70 38.97 0.33
N ILE A 321 9.38 39.50 1.36
CA ILE A 321 8.94 40.65 2.16
C ILE A 321 9.51 41.97 1.60
N ASP A 322 10.84 42.15 1.62
CA ASP A 322 11.45 43.49 1.43
C ASP A 322 11.49 43.99 -0.03
N ARG A 323 11.49 43.08 -1.02
CA ARG A 323 11.84 43.42 -2.42
C ARG A 323 10.75 43.08 -3.44
N ALA A 324 9.57 42.73 -2.93
CA ALA A 324 8.46 42.09 -3.65
C ALA A 324 8.87 40.79 -4.37
N CYS A 325 7.89 39.97 -4.72
CA CYS A 325 8.12 38.77 -5.49
C CYS A 325 8.50 39.06 -6.95
N PRO A 326 9.20 38.14 -7.65
CA PRO A 326 9.49 38.28 -9.08
C PRO A 326 8.22 38.35 -9.94
N THR A 327 8.33 38.93 -11.13
CA THR A 327 7.21 39.08 -12.07
C THR A 327 6.58 37.72 -12.42
N GLY A 328 5.32 37.52 -12.04
CA GLY A 328 4.59 36.25 -12.19
C GLY A 328 4.31 35.52 -10.87
N TYR A 329 4.89 36.00 -9.77
CA TYR A 329 4.68 35.50 -8.42
C TYR A 329 4.05 36.59 -7.53
N GLU A 330 3.19 36.17 -6.60
CA GLU A 330 2.62 37.03 -5.55
C GLU A 330 3.14 36.60 -4.17
N THR A 331 3.28 37.57 -3.25
CA THR A 331 3.67 37.26 -1.86
C THR A 331 2.51 36.56 -1.16
N PHE A 332 2.75 35.36 -0.63
CA PHE A 332 1.79 34.58 0.14
C PHE A 332 2.24 34.46 1.59
N GLU A 333 1.33 34.78 2.51
CA GLU A 333 1.54 34.77 3.96
C GLU A 333 0.97 33.49 4.59
N TRP A 334 1.81 32.74 5.31
CA TRP A 334 1.41 31.58 6.10
C TRP A 334 1.42 31.97 7.58
N VAL A 335 0.23 32.13 8.16
CA VAL A 335 0.08 32.42 9.60
C VAL A 335 -0.08 31.13 10.37
N HIS A 336 0.90 30.81 11.24
CA HIS A 336 0.80 29.75 12.23
C HIS A 336 0.83 30.35 13.64
N GLN A 337 0.34 29.62 14.65
CA GLN A 337 0.06 30.13 16.01
C GLN A 337 1.23 30.84 16.73
N TYR A 338 2.47 30.63 16.27
CA TYR A 338 3.69 31.21 16.87
C TYR A 338 4.67 31.78 15.83
N ALA A 339 4.33 31.80 14.54
CA ALA A 339 5.22 32.27 13.47
C ALA A 339 4.44 32.63 12.20
N THR A 340 4.87 33.71 11.54
CA THR A 340 4.43 34.06 10.18
C THR A 340 5.56 33.78 9.19
N LEU A 341 5.26 33.06 8.11
CA LEU A 341 6.17 32.86 6.98
C LEU A 341 5.65 33.57 5.74
N PHE A 342 6.56 34.05 4.91
CA PHE A 342 6.28 34.67 3.62
C PHE A 342 7.04 33.93 2.52
N THR A 343 6.34 33.62 1.42
CA THR A 343 6.90 32.99 0.21
C THR A 343 6.38 33.72 -1.03
N CYS A 344 6.99 33.47 -2.19
CA CYS A 344 6.46 33.88 -3.48
C CYS A 344 5.75 32.69 -4.13
N MET A 345 4.44 32.82 -4.37
CA MET A 345 3.63 31.78 -5.04
C MET A 345 3.39 32.17 -6.51
N LYS A 346 3.69 31.25 -7.42
CA LYS A 346 3.50 31.44 -8.87
C LYS A 346 2.01 31.46 -9.22
N MET A 347 1.56 32.49 -9.94
CA MET A 347 0.14 32.66 -10.29
C MET A 347 -0.23 32.09 -11.67
N LYS A 348 0.77 31.72 -12.50
CA LYS A 348 0.58 31.13 -13.84
C LYS A 348 1.65 30.08 -14.16
N ASN A 349 1.24 28.94 -14.72
CA ASN A 349 2.13 27.80 -14.99
C ASN A 349 2.97 27.92 -16.28
N GLU A 350 2.84 29.01 -17.05
CA GLU A 350 3.49 29.17 -18.36
C GLU A 350 4.94 29.69 -18.31
N GLN A 351 5.41 30.16 -17.15
CA GLN A 351 6.82 30.52 -16.95
C GLN A 351 7.64 29.32 -16.48
N LEU A 352 8.94 29.31 -16.80
CA LEU A 352 9.92 28.40 -16.20
C LEU A 352 10.04 28.64 -14.68
N ASP A 353 10.55 27.66 -13.94
CA ASP A 353 10.76 27.83 -12.50
C ASP A 353 12.00 28.66 -12.18
N SER A 354 11.80 29.70 -11.40
CA SER A 354 12.79 30.69 -10.97
C SER A 354 13.83 30.12 -9.99
N ARG A 355 14.98 30.80 -9.89
CA ARG A 355 15.96 30.54 -8.81
C ARG A 355 15.32 30.78 -7.45
N GLY A 356 15.56 29.88 -6.50
CA GLY A 356 14.89 29.88 -5.19
C GLY A 356 13.56 29.15 -5.16
N THR A 357 13.10 28.56 -6.27
CA THR A 357 11.96 27.63 -6.30
C THR A 357 12.18 26.50 -5.29
N LEU A 358 11.20 26.30 -4.41
CA LEU A 358 11.19 25.27 -3.38
C LEU A 358 10.52 24.01 -3.91
N CYS A 359 11.10 22.85 -3.59
CA CYS A 359 10.58 21.57 -4.02
C CYS A 359 10.96 20.49 -2.99
N GLY A 360 9.99 19.66 -2.61
CA GLY A 360 10.11 18.71 -1.51
C GLY A 360 10.24 19.36 -0.13
N PHE A 361 9.79 18.66 0.90
CA PHE A 361 9.84 19.12 2.29
C PHE A 361 9.85 17.93 3.26
N GLN A 362 10.72 17.95 4.27
CA GLN A 362 10.71 16.96 5.35
C GLN A 362 10.97 17.60 6.71
N PHE A 363 10.18 17.22 7.72
CA PHE A 363 10.50 17.43 9.14
C PHE A 363 11.17 16.15 9.68
N THR A 364 12.36 16.21 10.27
CA THR A 364 13.11 15.00 10.68
C THR A 364 12.43 14.25 11.83
N SER A 365 11.58 14.91 12.60
CA SER A 365 10.78 14.30 13.68
C SER A 365 9.52 13.59 13.18
N SER A 366 9.26 13.62 11.87
CA SER A 366 8.08 13.03 11.25
C SER A 366 8.45 12.07 10.12
N LEU A 367 7.60 11.05 9.90
CA LEU A 367 7.63 10.25 8.68
C LEU A 367 7.05 11.01 7.47
N PHE A 368 6.58 12.25 7.65
CA PHE A 368 5.99 13.05 6.60
C PHE A 368 7.08 13.70 5.74
N THR A 369 7.22 13.17 4.53
CA THR A 369 8.15 13.67 3.51
C THR A 369 7.37 13.93 2.23
N ILE A 370 7.47 15.15 1.72
CA ILE A 370 7.11 15.50 0.36
C ILE A 370 8.40 15.35 -0.46
N SER A 371 8.41 14.44 -1.43
CA SER A 371 9.53 14.28 -2.36
C SER A 371 9.55 15.39 -3.41
N CYS A 372 10.72 15.57 -4.04
CA CYS A 372 10.95 16.45 -5.17
C CYS A 372 11.53 15.60 -6.30
N ASP A 373 10.77 15.34 -7.36
CA ASP A 373 11.16 14.43 -8.47
C ASP A 373 11.84 13.15 -7.96
N ASP A 374 11.15 12.42 -7.07
CA ASP A 374 11.61 11.22 -6.34
C ASP A 374 12.82 11.37 -5.40
N HIS A 375 13.42 12.56 -5.30
CA HIS A 375 14.45 12.87 -4.31
C HIS A 375 13.80 13.29 -2.97
N SER A 376 14.42 12.91 -1.86
CA SER A 376 13.92 13.19 -0.51
C SER A 376 14.88 14.12 0.25
N PRO A 377 14.46 15.34 0.63
CA PRO A 377 15.33 16.30 1.31
C PRO A 377 16.00 15.73 2.59
N GLY A 378 15.27 15.00 3.43
CA GLY A 378 15.83 14.43 4.66
C GLY A 378 16.59 13.11 4.46
N SER A 379 16.61 12.55 3.25
CA SER A 379 17.65 11.59 2.83
C SER A 379 18.95 12.28 2.37
N GLY A 380 18.97 13.61 2.34
CA GLY A 380 20.09 14.40 1.82
C GLY A 380 20.11 14.54 0.30
N SER A 381 19.07 14.05 -0.41
CA SER A 381 19.01 14.07 -1.87
C SER A 381 18.10 15.19 -2.40
N CYS A 382 18.54 15.83 -3.48
CA CYS A 382 17.80 16.83 -4.24
C CYS A 382 18.02 16.60 -5.74
N PRO A 383 17.06 16.96 -6.63
CA PRO A 383 17.22 16.75 -8.06
C PRO A 383 18.37 17.58 -8.66
N PRO A 384 18.79 17.27 -9.90
CA PRO A 384 19.71 18.11 -10.66
C PRO A 384 19.25 19.58 -10.66
N HIS A 385 20.20 20.50 -10.47
CA HIS A 385 19.96 21.96 -10.34
C HIS A 385 19.23 22.42 -9.06
N TYR A 386 18.99 21.53 -8.10
CA TYR A 386 18.55 21.89 -6.75
C TYR A 386 19.65 21.66 -5.71
N ARG A 387 19.59 22.36 -4.58
CA ARG A 387 20.44 22.15 -3.40
C ARG A 387 19.60 21.98 -2.15
N LEU A 388 20.12 21.18 -1.22
CA LEU A 388 19.50 21.00 0.08
C LEU A 388 19.69 22.25 0.95
N LYS A 389 18.63 22.72 1.58
CA LYS A 389 18.66 23.72 2.64
C LYS A 389 18.05 23.15 3.90
N LEU A 390 18.82 23.17 4.99
CA LEU A 390 18.29 23.03 6.33
C LEU A 390 17.62 24.35 6.72
N LEU A 391 16.37 24.29 7.13
CA LEU A 391 15.60 25.44 7.60
C LEU A 391 15.89 25.69 9.09
N PRO A 392 15.82 26.95 9.56
CA PRO A 392 16.30 27.33 10.89
C PRO A 392 15.34 26.92 12.03
N SER A 393 15.75 27.24 13.26
CA SER A 393 15.19 26.76 14.53
C SER A 393 13.73 27.10 14.81
N THR A 394 13.07 27.95 14.02
CA THR A 394 11.61 28.17 14.04
C THR A 394 10.83 26.96 13.50
N PHE A 395 11.43 26.19 12.59
CA PHE A 395 11.00 24.85 12.20
C PHE A 395 12.15 23.88 12.45
N PRO A 396 12.46 23.60 13.73
CA PRO A 396 13.66 22.87 14.10
C PRO A 396 13.63 21.51 13.43
N PHE A 397 14.76 21.16 12.81
CA PHE A 397 14.92 19.94 12.03
C PHE A 397 13.93 19.84 10.85
N SER A 398 13.91 20.84 9.96
CA SER A 398 13.25 20.69 8.65
C SER A 398 14.19 20.99 7.49
N SER A 399 13.90 20.38 6.34
CA SER A 399 14.76 20.43 5.15
C SER A 399 13.93 20.47 3.87
N SER A 400 14.39 21.24 2.89
CA SER A 400 13.77 21.39 1.57
C SER A 400 14.85 21.54 0.49
N CYS A 401 14.54 21.17 -0.75
CA CYS A 401 15.40 21.43 -1.89
C CYS A 401 15.02 22.76 -2.54
N TYR A 402 16.00 23.59 -2.88
CA TYR A 402 15.77 24.85 -3.60
C TYR A 402 16.59 24.93 -4.89
N LYS A 403 16.00 25.50 -5.94
CA LYS A 403 16.63 25.64 -7.26
C LYS A 403 17.73 26.72 -7.24
N VAL A 404 18.90 26.42 -7.83
CA VAL A 404 20.12 27.27 -7.78
C VAL A 404 20.36 28.06 -9.06
#